data_AF-A0A9D4FMJ5-F1
#
_entry.id   AF-A0A9D4FMJ5-F1
#
_cell.length_a   1.000
_cell.length_b   1.000
_cell.length_c   1.000
_cell.angle_alpha   90.00
_cell.angle_beta   90.00
_cell.angle_gamma   90.00
#
_symmetry.space_group_name_H-M   'P 1'
#
loop_
_entity.id
_entity.type
_entity.pdbx_description
1 polymer ?
#
loop_
_entity_poly.entity_id
_entity_poly.type
_entity_poly.pdbx_seq_one_letter_code
_entity_poly.pdbx_strand_id
1 'polypeptide(L)' 'MVAYTSARLGLGINRGNNKMFQTNVSNDTPITIQGKALEEVDSFTYLGRSILDNHGGTDADVKTRIDNA' A
#
# COMPACT_ATOMS: atom_id res chain seq x y z
N MET A 1 -21.19 1.82 -5.19
CA MET A 1 -21.21 0.66 -6.11
C MET A 1 -20.06 -0.31 -5.84
N VAL A 2 -18.80 0.16 -5.81
CA VAL A 2 -17.60 -0.69 -5.61
C VAL A 2 -17.70 -1.61 -4.38
N ALA A 3 -17.96 -1.06 -3.18
CA ALA A 3 -18.03 -1.87 -1.95
C ALA A 3 -19.07 -2.99 -2.00
N TYR A 4 -20.22 -2.73 -2.62
CA TYR A 4 -21.28 -3.73 -2.79
C TYR A 4 -20.87 -4.84 -3.77
N THR A 5 -20.26 -4.48 -4.89
CA THR A 5 -19.75 -5.44 -5.87
C THR A 5 -18.64 -6.31 -5.28
N SER A 6 -17.71 -5.71 -4.53
CA SER A 6 -16.64 -6.45 -3.83
C SER A 6 -17.24 -7.46 -2.83
N ALA A 7 -18.21 -7.04 -2.02
CA ALA A 7 -18.89 -7.93 -1.08
C ALA A 7 -19.61 -9.09 -1.78
N ARG A 8 -20.28 -8.82 -2.90
CA ARG A 8 -20.94 -9.86 -3.73
C ARG A 8 -19.95 -10.86 -4.32
N LEU A 9 -18.73 -10.43 -4.60
CA LEU A 9 -17.64 -11.28 -5.07
C LEU A 9 -16.86 -11.97 -3.93
N GLY A 10 -17.27 -11.80 -2.67
CA GLY A 10 -16.55 -12.32 -1.51
C GLY A 10 -15.25 -11.58 -1.19
N LEU A 11 -15.00 -10.45 -1.86
CA LEU A 11 -13.83 -9.60 -1.65
C LEU A 11 -14.10 -8.65 -0.48
N GLY A 12 -13.81 -9.14 0.74
CA GLY A 12 -13.84 -8.36 1.96
C GLY A 12 -12.50 -7.67 2.25
N ILE A 13 -12.55 -6.42 2.72
CA ILE A 13 -11.35 -5.74 3.22
C ILE A 13 -10.96 -6.36 4.57
N ASN A 14 -9.76 -6.94 4.65
CA ASN A 14 -9.23 -7.49 5.90
C ASN A 14 -8.69 -6.38 6.80
N ARG A 15 -9.41 -6.06 7.87
CA ARG A 15 -9.08 -4.93 8.75
C ARG A 15 -7.75 -5.08 9.50
N GLY A 16 -7.31 -6.31 9.80
CA GLY A 16 -6.11 -6.55 10.62
C GLY A 16 -4.81 -6.62 9.83
N ASN A 17 -4.91 -6.96 8.55
CA ASN A 17 -3.73 -7.21 7.69
C ASN A 17 -3.42 -6.04 6.74
N ASN A 18 -4.25 -4.99 6.70
CA ASN A 18 -3.99 -3.83 5.86
C ASN A 18 -3.06 -2.84 6.58
N LYS A 19 -1.99 -2.46 5.89
CA LYS A 19 -1.03 -1.42 6.30
C LYS A 19 -0.84 -0.46 5.14
N MET A 20 -0.43 0.76 5.45
CA MET A 20 -0.17 1.83 4.49
C MET A 20 1.35 2.02 4.34
N PHE A 21 1.82 2.16 3.10
CA PHE A 21 3.19 2.56 2.80
C PHE A 21 3.15 3.88 2.03
N GLN A 22 3.77 4.93 2.57
CA GLN A 22 3.81 6.26 1.95
C GLN A 22 5.17 6.50 1.30
N THR A 23 5.19 6.90 0.03
CA THR A 23 6.46 6.99 -0.73
C THR A 23 7.05 8.38 -0.78
N ASN A 24 6.28 9.43 -1.08
CA ASN A 24 6.84 10.76 -1.38
C ASN A 24 5.88 11.95 -1.23
N VAL A 25 4.60 11.71 -0.94
CA VAL A 25 3.64 12.79 -0.73
C VAL A 25 3.41 12.86 0.76
N SER A 26 3.69 14.01 1.37
CA SER A 26 3.27 14.34 2.74
C SER A 26 1.74 14.38 2.78
N ASN A 27 1.11 13.21 2.70
CA ASN A 27 -0.29 13.05 3.03
C ASN A 27 -0.33 12.96 4.55
N ASP A 28 -0.38 14.13 5.19
CA ASP A 28 -0.56 14.22 6.65
C ASP A 28 -1.93 13.66 7.09
N THR A 29 -2.79 13.30 6.14
CA THR A 29 -4.09 12.67 6.38
C THR A 29 -3.97 11.15 6.45
N PRO A 30 -4.23 10.54 7.62
CA PRO A 30 -4.24 9.09 7.77
C PRO A 30 -5.32 8.45 6.90
N ILE A 31 -5.00 7.35 6.21
CA ILE A 31 -6.02 6.56 5.53
C ILE A 31 -6.85 5.80 6.57
N THR A 32 -8.15 6.07 6.60
CA THR A 32 -9.09 5.35 7.47
C THR A 32 -9.87 4.29 6.72
N ILE A 33 -9.88 3.06 7.22
CA ILE A 33 -10.80 2.01 6.80
C ILE A 33 -11.88 1.85 7.87
N GLN A 34 -13.13 2.17 7.51
CA GLN A 34 -14.30 2.03 8.39
C GLN A 34 -14.09 2.70 9.77
N GLY A 35 -13.50 3.89 9.78
CA GLY A 35 -13.26 4.68 10.99
C GLY A 35 -11.99 4.33 11.77
N LYS A 36 -11.15 3.39 11.29
CA LYS A 36 -9.84 3.10 11.88
C LYS A 36 -8.72 3.53 10.95
N ALA A 37 -7.77 4.30 11.45
CA ALA A 37 -6.54 4.62 10.73
C ALA A 37 -5.72 3.33 10.51
N LEU A 38 -5.11 3.22 9.33
CA LEU A 38 -4.18 2.15 9.03
C LEU A 38 -2.82 2.43 9.68
N GLU A 39 -2.13 1.36 10.07
CA GLU A 39 -0.72 1.42 10.48
C GLU A 39 0.11 1.82 9.26
N GLU A 40 0.92 2.84 9.41
CA GLU A 40 1.93 3.21 8.43
C GLU A 40 3.21 2.39 8.66
N VAL A 41 3.78 1.86 7.58
CA VAL A 41 5.03 1.10 7.61
C VAL A 41 6.11 1.82 6.83
N ASP A 42 7.33 1.74 7.33
CA ASP A 42 8.52 2.33 6.68
C ASP A 42 9.10 1.46 5.56
N SER A 43 8.70 0.19 5.51
CA SER A 43 9.08 -0.70 4.42
C SER A 43 8.11 -1.85 4.19
N PHE A 44 8.09 -2.38 2.98
CA PHE A 44 7.39 -3.62 2.67
C PHE A 44 8.09 -4.43 1.58
N THR A 45 7.94 -5.75 1.64
CA THR A 45 8.47 -6.67 0.63
C THR A 45 7.42 -6.92 -0.44
N TYR A 46 7.72 -6.53 -1.68
CA TYR A 46 6.88 -6.85 -2.84
C TYR A 46 7.48 -8.01 -3.64
N LEU A 47 6.67 -9.05 -3.87
CA LEU A 47 7.01 -10.23 -4.70
C LEU A 47 8.32 -10.97 -4.36
N GLY A 48 8.79 -10.90 -3.10
CA GLY A 48 9.80 -11.81 -2.55
C GLY A 48 11.26 -11.36 -2.64
N ARG A 49 11.59 -10.19 -3.21
CA ARG A 49 12.97 -9.65 -3.15
C ARG A 49 13.12 -8.14 -3.17
N SER A 50 12.12 -7.41 -3.67
CA SER A 50 12.15 -5.94 -3.65
C SER A 50 11.63 -5.44 -2.31
N ILE A 51 12.52 -4.80 -1.54
CA ILE A 51 12.15 -4.05 -0.34
C ILE A 51 11.96 -2.61 -0.77
N LEU A 52 10.73 -2.14 -0.67
CA LEU A 52 10.40 -0.75 -0.89
C LEU A 52 10.50 -0.04 0.46
N ASP A 53 11.27 1.04 0.48
CA ASP A 53 11.64 1.85 1.64
C ASP A 53 11.21 3.31 1.41
N ASN A 54 10.56 3.94 2.40
CA ASN A 54 10.03 5.30 2.31
C ASN A 54 11.11 6.39 2.42
N HIS A 55 12.36 6.03 2.69
CA HIS A 55 13.52 6.93 2.77
C HIS A 55 14.29 7.08 1.44
N GLY A 56 13.76 6.54 0.33
CA GLY A 56 14.28 6.80 -1.01
C GLY A 56 14.74 5.57 -1.79
N GLY A 57 14.74 4.38 -1.20
CA GLY A 57 15.01 3.12 -1.93
C GLY A 57 13.90 2.72 -2.91
N THR A 58 12.66 3.18 -2.67
CA THR A 58 11.47 2.82 -3.47
C THR A 58 11.53 3.34 -4.91
N ASP A 59 11.93 4.60 -5.12
CA ASP A 59 11.83 5.25 -6.43
C ASP A 59 12.78 4.59 -7.45
N ALA A 60 13.98 4.21 -7.01
CA ALA A 60 14.97 3.50 -7.83
C ALA A 60 14.51 2.09 -8.22
N ASP A 61 13.94 1.30 -7.29
CA ASP A 61 13.46 -0.06 -7.58
C ASP A 61 12.22 -0.04 -8.48
N VAL A 62 11.25 0.84 -8.19
CA VAL A 62 10.04 1.02 -9.02
C VAL A 62 10.41 1.45 -10.43
N LYS A 63 11.28 2.46 -10.58
CA LYS A 63 11.74 2.94 -11.88
C LYS A 63 12.48 1.86 -12.66
N THR A 64 13.40 1.14 -12.02
CA THR A 64 14.14 0.03 -12.66
C THR A 64 13.17 -1.04 -13.17
N ARG A 65 12.06 -1.32 -12.49
CA ARG A 65 11.09 -2.33 -12.93
C ARG A 65 10.14 -1.84 -14.03
N ILE A 66 9.81 -0.56 -14.05
CA ILE A 66 9.01 0.05 -15.13
C ILE A 66 9.84 0.16 -16.41
N ASP A 67 11.10 0.57 -16.29
CA ASP A 67 12.02 0.73 -17.42
C ASP A 67 12.49 -0.61 -18.02
N ASN A 68 12.25 -1.74 -17.32
CA ASN A 68 12.54 -3.11 -17.77
C ASN A 68 11.31 -3.85 -18.33
N ALA A 69 10.22 -3.13 -18.67
CA ALA A 69 9.05 -3.66 -19.38
C ALA A 69 9.17 -3.53 -20.90
#